data_AF-A0A971CVR5-F1
#
_entry.id   AF-A0A971CVR5-F1
#
_cell.length_a   1.000
_cell.length_b   1.000
_cell.length_c   1.000
_cell.angle_alpha   90.00
_cell.angle_beta   90.00
_cell.angle_gamma   90.00
#
_symmetry.space_group_name_H-M   'P 1'
#
loop_
_entity.id
_entity.type
_entity.pdbx_description
1 polymer ?
#
loop_
_entity_poly.entity_id
_entity_poly.type
_entity_poly.pdbx_seq_one_letter_code
_entity_poly.pdbx_strand_id
1 'polypeptide(L)'
;MNPDCPRIRDYTSDAISGILPEADERALREHLDGCADCRRYAETLKQQDAILADHFARIDADMPARRSHVLRAIDAVCEAQQWNVFVVARGILTTPLTRIAAAILIVVTILALWQMEDGTTTAYALSDVPKLLGQARTIHLRRRHFPNGQVVHLEDWWDSESGGAYHYWEWPEYKQGPNGLQSMKASFETVKNGRFIMEVDHQNKT
;
A
#
# COMPACT_ATOMS: atom_id res chain seq x y z
N MET A 1 8.17 29.52 -39.57
CA MET A 1 7.59 28.83 -38.41
C MET A 1 6.24 29.49 -38.14
N ASN A 2 5.14 28.73 -38.23
CA ASN A 2 3.80 29.29 -38.02
C ASN A 2 3.62 29.57 -36.50
N PRO A 3 3.13 30.74 -36.07
CA PRO A 3 2.88 31.03 -34.66
C PRO A 3 1.94 30.03 -33.97
N ASP A 4 1.11 29.29 -34.71
CA ASP A 4 0.21 28.26 -34.17
C ASP A 4 0.89 26.93 -33.84
N CYS A 5 2.13 26.69 -34.30
CA CYS A 5 2.80 25.40 -34.10
C CYS A 5 2.88 24.92 -32.63
N PRO A 6 3.18 25.77 -31.62
CA PRO A 6 3.21 25.34 -30.22
C PRO A 6 1.87 24.80 -29.75
N ARG A 7 0.77 25.52 -29.99
CA ARG A 7 -0.58 25.10 -29.61
C ARG A 7 -0.98 23.78 -30.27
N ILE A 8 -0.60 23.59 -31.54
CA ILE A 8 -0.90 22.36 -32.27
C ILE A 8 -0.13 21.15 -31.72
N ARG A 9 1.07 21.35 -31.16
CA ARG A 9 1.81 20.27 -30.49
C ARG A 9 1.11 19.80 -29.21
N ASP A 10 0.53 20.73 -28.46
CA ASP A 10 -0.27 20.39 -27.28
C ASP A 10 -1.50 19.58 -27.71
N TYR A 11 -2.26 20.04 -28.72
CA TYR A 11 -3.39 19.29 -29.27
C TYR A 11 -3.00 17.92 -29.81
N THR A 12 -1.80 17.78 -30.38
CA THR A 12 -1.29 16.48 -30.85
C THR A 12 -1.10 15.49 -29.68
N SER A 13 -0.59 15.98 -28.55
CA SER A 13 -0.41 15.18 -27.33
C SER A 13 -1.76 14.75 -26.72
N ASP A 14 -2.70 15.69 -26.69
CA ASP A 14 -4.08 15.44 -26.23
C ASP A 14 -4.81 14.44 -27.14
N ALA A 15 -4.62 14.53 -28.47
CA ALA A 15 -5.24 13.62 -29.43
C ALA A 15 -4.71 12.19 -29.27
N ILE A 16 -3.41 12.00 -29.05
CA ILE A 16 -2.81 10.69 -28.82
C ILE A 16 -3.28 10.09 -27.49
N SER A 17 -3.47 10.93 -26.48
CA SER A 17 -4.02 10.52 -25.17
C SER A 17 -5.54 10.30 -25.18
N GLY A 18 -6.23 10.59 -26.29
CA GLY A 18 -7.68 10.44 -26.42
C GLY A 18 -8.50 11.45 -25.61
N ILE A 19 -7.90 12.58 -25.23
CA ILE A 19 -8.55 13.63 -24.42
C ILE A 19 -8.90 14.90 -25.21
N LEU A 20 -8.54 14.96 -26.51
CA LEU A 20 -8.82 16.12 -27.34
C LEU A 20 -10.31 16.20 -27.69
N PRO A 21 -10.99 17.35 -27.46
CA PRO A 21 -12.37 17.54 -27.88
C PRO A 21 -12.54 17.48 -29.41
N GLU A 22 -13.67 16.95 -29.90
CA GLU A 22 -13.96 16.83 -31.34
C GLU A 22 -13.86 18.17 -32.10
N ALA A 23 -14.18 19.29 -31.44
CA ALA A 23 -14.07 20.62 -32.03
C ALA A 23 -12.62 20.97 -32.40
N ASP A 24 -11.67 20.57 -31.57
CA ASP A 24 -10.25 20.85 -31.74
C ASP A 24 -9.56 19.84 -32.66
N GLU A 25 -10.12 18.63 -32.82
CA GLU A 25 -9.61 17.64 -33.78
C GLU A 25 -9.62 18.15 -35.23
N ARG A 26 -10.67 18.90 -35.61
CA ARG A 26 -10.76 19.47 -36.97
C ARG A 26 -9.64 20.48 -37.21
N ALA A 27 -9.43 21.39 -36.25
CA ALA A 27 -8.38 22.40 -36.32
C ALA A 27 -6.98 21.76 -36.35
N LEU A 28 -6.76 20.70 -35.55
CA LEU A 28 -5.55 19.90 -35.60
C LEU A 28 -5.33 19.30 -36.99
N ARG A 29 -6.35 18.66 -37.57
CA ARG A 29 -6.28 18.03 -38.90
C ARG A 29 -5.94 19.03 -40.00
N GLU A 30 -6.66 20.15 -40.05
CA GLU A 30 -6.42 21.24 -41.01
C GLU A 30 -4.98 21.76 -40.92
N HIS A 31 -4.43 21.90 -39.71
CA HIS A 31 -3.06 22.35 -39.55
C HIS A 31 -2.02 21.29 -39.97
N LEU A 32 -2.25 20.01 -39.64
CA LEU A 32 -1.35 18.92 -40.03
C LEU A 32 -1.29 18.72 -41.55
N ASP A 33 -2.37 19.05 -42.26
CA ASP A 33 -2.40 19.06 -43.73
C ASP A 33 -1.53 20.18 -44.31
N GLY A 34 -1.47 21.35 -43.65
CA GLY A 34 -0.70 22.51 -44.09
C GLY A 34 0.74 22.61 -43.57
N CYS A 35 1.11 21.89 -42.49
CA CYS A 35 2.40 22.06 -41.82
C CYS A 35 3.20 20.75 -41.72
N ALA A 36 4.26 20.62 -42.53
CA ALA A 36 5.11 19.43 -42.57
C ALA A 36 5.84 19.13 -41.25
N ASP A 37 6.28 20.17 -40.51
CA ASP A 37 6.99 19.97 -39.25
C ASP A 37 6.08 19.44 -38.13
N CYS A 38 4.84 19.96 -38.04
CA CYS A 38 3.84 19.45 -37.10
C CYS A 38 3.43 18.01 -37.47
N ARG A 39 3.35 17.67 -38.76
CA ARG A 39 3.09 16.29 -39.21
C ARG A 39 4.19 15.33 -38.77
N ARG A 40 5.46 15.67 -39.00
CA ARG A 40 6.61 14.87 -38.56
C ARG A 40 6.62 14.69 -37.04
N TYR A 41 6.28 15.75 -36.30
CA TYR A 41 6.15 15.69 -34.84
C TYR A 41 5.05 14.70 -34.42
N ALA A 42 3.86 14.80 -35.01
CA ALA A 42 2.74 13.90 -34.72
C ALA A 42 3.06 12.43 -35.04
N GLU A 43 3.74 12.17 -36.16
CA GLU A 43 4.21 10.83 -36.52
C GLU A 43 5.23 10.28 -35.51
N THR A 44 6.18 11.12 -35.08
CA THR A 44 7.18 10.76 -34.07
C THR A 44 6.51 10.40 -32.74
N LEU A 45 5.56 11.22 -32.29
CA LEU A 45 4.86 11.00 -31.03
C LEU A 45 4.00 9.73 -31.07
N LYS A 46 3.32 9.45 -32.20
CA LYS A 46 2.58 8.20 -32.41
C LYS A 46 3.49 6.97 -32.38
N GLN A 47 4.69 7.05 -32.95
CA GLN A 47 5.65 5.93 -32.88
C GLN A 47 6.12 5.69 -31.44
N GLN A 48 6.38 6.75 -30.68
CA GLN A 48 6.76 6.64 -29.27
C GLN A 48 5.65 6.03 -28.42
N ASP A 49 4.41 6.48 -28.61
CA ASP A 49 3.23 5.93 -27.94
C ASP A 49 3.05 4.43 -28.23
N ALA A 50 3.18 4.01 -29.49
CA ALA A 50 3.12 2.60 -29.87
C ALA A 50 4.21 1.74 -29.20
N ILE A 51 5.44 2.27 -29.06
CA ILE A 51 6.54 1.58 -28.36
C ILE A 51 6.22 1.43 -26.86
N LEU A 52 5.67 2.47 -26.23
CA LEU A 52 5.26 2.42 -24.83
C LEU A 52 4.12 1.43 -24.61
N ALA A 53 3.09 1.45 -25.48
CA ALA A 53 1.98 0.52 -25.43
C ALA A 53 2.45 -0.95 -25.55
N ASP A 54 3.35 -1.24 -26.49
CA ASP A 54 3.96 -2.58 -26.63
C ASP A 54 4.78 -2.97 -25.39
N HIS A 55 5.52 -2.04 -24.81
CA HIS A 55 6.28 -2.30 -23.58
C HIS A 55 5.37 -2.66 -22.40
N PHE A 56 4.30 -1.90 -22.18
CA PHE A 56 3.31 -2.20 -21.14
C PHE A 56 2.60 -3.53 -21.40
N ALA A 57 2.23 -3.83 -22.65
CA ALA A 57 1.63 -5.12 -23.01
C ALA A 57 2.55 -6.30 -22.68
N ARG A 58 3.87 -6.17 -22.90
CA ARG A 58 4.84 -7.19 -22.50
C ARG A 58 4.98 -7.33 -20.99
N ILE A 59 4.98 -6.22 -20.25
CA ILE A 59 4.96 -6.26 -18.78
C ILE A 59 3.72 -7.02 -18.30
N ASP A 60 2.54 -6.67 -18.81
CA ASP A 60 1.28 -7.31 -18.43
C ASP A 60 1.25 -8.79 -18.76
N ALA A 61 1.78 -9.19 -19.93
CA ALA A 61 1.92 -10.59 -20.30
C ALA A 61 2.87 -11.37 -19.36
N ASP A 62 3.92 -10.71 -18.83
CA ASP A 62 4.88 -11.30 -17.89
C ASP A 62 4.37 -11.33 -16.43
N MET A 63 3.40 -10.49 -16.07
CA MET A 63 2.91 -10.35 -14.69
C MET A 63 2.44 -11.66 -14.04
N PRO A 64 1.70 -12.56 -14.73
CA PRO A 64 1.35 -13.87 -14.17
C PRO A 64 2.57 -14.70 -13.77
N ALA A 65 3.61 -14.74 -14.61
CA ALA A 65 4.83 -15.49 -14.32
C ALA A 65 5.58 -14.89 -13.12
N ARG A 66 5.69 -13.56 -13.05
CA ARG A 66 6.28 -12.85 -11.91
C ARG A 66 5.52 -13.12 -10.61
N ARG A 67 4.18 -13.08 -10.65
CA ARG A 67 3.33 -13.41 -9.52
C ARG A 67 3.56 -14.85 -9.04
N SER A 68 3.56 -15.82 -9.95
CA SER A 68 3.83 -17.22 -9.61
C SER A 68 5.23 -17.45 -9.07
N HIS A 69 6.23 -16.68 -9.52
CA HIS A 69 7.57 -16.73 -8.95
C HIS A 69 7.59 -16.20 -7.51
N VAL A 70 6.95 -15.07 -7.24
CA VAL A 70 6.85 -14.50 -5.88
C VAL A 70 6.13 -15.45 -4.93
N LEU A 71 5.00 -16.02 -5.35
CA LEU A 71 4.26 -16.98 -4.52
C LEU A 71 5.11 -18.22 -4.18
N ARG A 72 5.79 -18.80 -5.17
CA ARG A 72 6.71 -19.92 -4.92
C ARG A 72 7.86 -19.56 -3.98
N ALA A 73 8.40 -18.35 -4.09
CA ALA A 73 9.44 -17.89 -3.18
C ALA A 73 8.94 -17.76 -1.74
N ILE A 74 7.70 -17.28 -1.56
CA ILE A 74 7.04 -17.22 -0.24
C ILE A 74 6.84 -18.64 0.31
N ASP A 75 6.29 -19.55 -0.50
CA ASP A 75 6.03 -20.94 -0.08
C ASP A 75 7.34 -21.63 0.34
N ALA A 76 8.42 -21.46 -0.42
CA ALA A 76 9.73 -22.03 -0.09
C ALA A 76 10.29 -21.53 1.24
N VAL A 77 10.10 -20.23 1.56
CA VAL A 77 10.51 -19.66 2.86
C VAL A 77 9.65 -20.23 3.99
N CYS A 78 8.34 -20.33 3.80
CA CYS A 78 7.42 -20.91 4.77
C CYS A 78 7.75 -22.38 5.08
N GLU A 79 8.02 -23.19 4.05
CA GLU A 79 8.40 -24.59 4.22
C GLU A 79 9.72 -24.73 4.98
N ALA A 80 10.74 -23.96 4.62
CA ALA A 80 12.02 -23.95 5.33
C ALA A 80 11.85 -23.56 6.81
N GLN A 81 10.99 -22.60 7.10
CA GLN A 81 10.68 -22.18 8.46
C GLN A 81 9.93 -23.26 9.26
N GLN A 82 8.96 -23.94 8.63
CA GLN A 82 8.20 -25.03 9.26
C GLN A 82 9.09 -26.21 9.65
N TRP A 83 10.05 -26.59 8.80
CA TRP A 83 11.02 -27.65 9.11
C TRP A 83 11.91 -27.28 10.31
N ASN A 84 12.35 -26.03 10.40
CA ASN A 84 13.13 -25.56 11.55
C ASN A 84 12.33 -25.61 12.86
N VAL A 85 11.06 -25.21 12.84
CA VAL A 85 10.17 -25.31 14.01
C VAL A 85 9.97 -26.78 14.41
N PHE A 86 9.78 -27.68 13.45
CA PHE A 86 9.55 -29.10 13.73
C PHE A 86 10.80 -29.79 14.29
N VAL A 87 11.99 -29.49 13.78
CA VAL A 87 13.26 -30.04 14.28
C VAL A 87 13.54 -29.56 15.71
N VAL A 88 13.34 -28.27 15.97
CA VAL A 88 13.50 -27.69 17.32
C VAL A 88 12.47 -28.26 18.30
N ALA A 89 11.19 -28.31 17.92
CA ALA A 89 10.13 -28.88 18.74
C ALA A 89 10.38 -30.38 19.06
N ARG A 90 10.86 -31.15 18.07
CA ARG A 90 11.20 -32.57 18.25
C ARG A 90 12.38 -32.76 19.21
N GLY A 91 13.40 -31.90 19.16
CA GLY A 91 14.52 -31.93 20.11
C GLY A 91 14.11 -31.58 21.55
N ILE A 92 13.12 -30.71 21.71
CA ILE A 92 12.59 -30.35 23.03
C ILE A 92 11.67 -31.44 23.59
N LEU A 93 10.87 -32.11 22.76
CA LEU A 93 9.89 -33.13 23.18
C LEU A 93 10.45 -34.55 23.38
N THR A 94 11.76 -34.77 23.22
CA THR A 94 12.37 -36.10 23.43
C THR A 94 12.57 -36.49 24.89
N THR A 95 12.52 -35.55 25.84
CA THR A 95 12.65 -35.85 27.26
C THR A 95 11.26 -35.94 27.94
N PRO A 96 11.01 -36.92 28.80
CA PRO A 96 9.68 -37.13 29.40
C PRO A 96 9.24 -35.97 30.31
N LEU A 97 10.20 -35.27 30.93
CA LEU A 97 9.94 -34.11 31.79
C LEU A 97 9.51 -32.86 30.99
N THR A 98 10.07 -32.65 29.80
CA THR A 98 9.69 -31.49 28.95
C THR A 98 8.33 -31.68 28.31
N ARG A 99 7.87 -32.92 28.09
CA ARG A 99 6.50 -33.19 27.63
C ARG A 99 5.45 -32.72 28.63
N ILE A 100 5.67 -33.00 29.92
CA ILE A 100 4.76 -32.57 30.98
C ILE A 100 4.80 -31.04 31.12
N ALA A 101 5.99 -30.44 31.11
CA ALA A 101 6.13 -28.99 31.16
C ALA A 101 5.50 -28.29 29.95
N ALA A 102 5.66 -28.83 28.74
CA ALA A 102 5.05 -28.29 27.52
C ALA A 102 3.53 -28.42 27.53
N ALA A 103 2.99 -29.56 28.00
CA ALA A 103 1.55 -29.74 28.14
C ALA A 103 0.96 -28.75 29.16
N ILE A 104 1.62 -28.55 30.30
CA ILE A 104 1.22 -27.53 31.28
C ILE A 104 1.29 -26.14 30.68
N LEU A 105 2.36 -25.81 29.94
CA LEU A 105 2.50 -24.50 29.32
C LEU A 105 1.39 -24.25 28.29
N ILE A 106 1.07 -25.24 27.45
CA ILE A 106 -0.04 -25.15 26.47
C ILE A 106 -1.36 -24.93 27.20
N VAL A 107 -1.66 -25.71 28.25
CA VAL A 107 -2.90 -25.56 29.04
C VAL A 107 -2.96 -24.18 29.70
N VAL A 108 -1.87 -23.69 30.28
CA VAL A 108 -1.78 -22.35 30.88
C VAL A 108 -1.95 -21.26 29.82
N THR A 109 -1.40 -21.44 28.63
CA THR A 109 -1.54 -20.47 27.53
C THR A 109 -2.97 -20.43 27.03
N ILE A 110 -3.63 -21.59 26.88
CA ILE A 110 -5.05 -21.69 26.51
C ILE A 110 -5.92 -21.06 27.60
N LEU A 111 -5.66 -21.35 28.88
CA LEU A 111 -6.39 -20.74 29.99
C LEU A 111 -6.19 -19.22 30.06
N ALA A 112 -4.97 -18.74 29.81
CA ALA A 112 -4.66 -17.32 29.78
C ALA A 112 -5.38 -16.62 28.61
N LEU A 113 -5.40 -17.24 27.42
CA LEU A 113 -6.17 -16.75 26.28
C LEU A 113 -7.67 -16.70 26.61
N TRP A 114 -8.22 -17.74 27.24
CA TRP A 114 -9.62 -17.79 27.67
C TRP A 114 -9.96 -16.74 28.72
N GLN A 115 -9.06 -16.45 29.66
CA GLN A 115 -9.26 -15.39 30.65
C GLN A 115 -9.11 -13.98 30.07
N MET A 116 -8.39 -13.82 28.96
CA MET A 116 -8.37 -12.57 28.22
C MET A 116 -9.64 -12.36 27.37
N GLU A 117 -10.50 -13.38 27.26
CA GLU A 117 -11.72 -13.41 26.43
C GLU A 117 -13.01 -12.95 27.16
N ASP A 118 -12.93 -12.39 28.37
CA ASP A 118 -14.06 -11.62 28.95
C ASP A 118 -14.41 -10.36 28.11
N GLY A 119 -13.61 -10.05 27.08
CA GLY A 119 -14.00 -9.19 25.98
C GLY A 119 -14.44 -10.02 24.77
N THR A 120 -15.76 -10.04 24.52
CA THR A 120 -16.45 -10.61 23.35
C THR A 120 -15.84 -10.21 22.01
N THR A 121 -14.76 -10.85 21.59
CA THR A 121 -14.21 -10.76 20.24
C THR A 121 -14.23 -12.17 19.67
N THR A 122 -15.29 -12.47 18.93
CA THR A 122 -15.53 -13.76 18.31
C THR A 122 -14.35 -14.20 17.44
N ALA A 123 -13.65 -15.25 17.86
CA ALA A 123 -12.58 -15.90 17.09
C ALA A 123 -13.04 -16.42 15.70
N TYR A 124 -14.36 -16.43 15.43
CA TYR A 124 -14.96 -16.79 14.15
C TYR A 124 -14.79 -15.73 13.03
N ALA A 125 -14.21 -14.55 13.29
CA ALA A 125 -14.11 -13.51 12.27
C ALA A 125 -12.93 -13.70 11.29
N LEU A 126 -11.84 -14.39 11.66
CA LEU A 126 -10.61 -14.38 10.84
C LEU A 126 -10.75 -15.05 9.47
N SER A 127 -11.56 -16.09 9.34
CA SER A 127 -11.82 -16.74 8.04
C SER A 127 -12.69 -15.89 7.11
N ASP A 128 -13.54 -15.04 7.68
CA ASP A 128 -14.44 -14.16 6.92
C ASP A 128 -13.83 -12.78 6.65
N VAL A 129 -12.73 -12.42 7.32
CA VAL A 129 -12.00 -11.16 7.15
C VAL A 129 -11.68 -10.87 5.67
N PRO A 130 -11.14 -11.79 4.85
CA PRO A 130 -10.87 -11.47 3.44
C PRO A 130 -12.13 -11.11 2.65
N LYS A 131 -13.24 -11.79 2.94
CA LYS A 131 -14.53 -11.56 2.29
C LYS A 131 -15.15 -10.23 2.73
N LEU A 132 -15.10 -9.92 4.03
CA LEU A 132 -15.58 -8.67 4.60
C LEU A 132 -14.72 -7.48 4.14
N LEU A 133 -13.40 -7.63 4.05
CA LEU A 133 -12.49 -6.62 3.50
C LEU A 133 -12.77 -6.37 2.01
N GLY A 134 -13.11 -7.40 1.24
CA GLY A 134 -13.49 -7.25 -0.17
C GLY A 134 -14.83 -6.56 -0.39
N GLN A 135 -15.70 -6.51 0.62
CA GLN A 135 -17.02 -5.85 0.56
C GLN A 135 -17.05 -4.49 1.26
N ALA A 136 -16.06 -4.19 2.11
CA ALA A 136 -16.01 -2.95 2.85
C ALA A 136 -15.62 -1.79 1.93
N ARG A 137 -16.47 -0.76 1.91
CA ARG A 137 -16.14 0.53 1.29
C ARG A 137 -15.01 1.21 2.05
N THR A 138 -15.07 1.18 3.38
CA THR A 138 -14.09 1.83 4.25
C THR A 138 -13.61 0.84 5.30
N ILE A 139 -12.30 0.73 5.46
CA ILE A 139 -11.63 -0.13 6.44
C ILE A 139 -10.92 0.77 7.44
N HIS A 140 -11.22 0.62 8.72
CA HIS A 140 -10.51 1.30 9.81
C HIS A 140 -9.77 0.27 10.66
N LEU A 141 -8.44 0.38 10.73
CA LEU A 141 -7.60 -0.42 11.61
C LEU A 141 -7.07 0.44 12.75
N ARG A 142 -7.30 0.00 13.98
CA ARG A 142 -6.72 0.59 15.18
C ARG A 142 -5.68 -0.36 15.75
N ARG A 143 -4.44 0.09 15.85
CA ARG A 143 -3.30 -0.71 16.33
C ARG A 143 -2.67 -0.04 17.54
N ARG A 144 -2.20 -0.86 18.48
CA ARG A 144 -1.32 -0.43 19.57
C ARG A 144 0.04 -1.04 19.35
N HIS A 145 1.06 -0.20 19.18
CA HIS A 145 2.45 -0.63 19.08
C HIS A 145 3.17 -0.29 20.38
N PHE A 146 4.09 -1.15 20.82
CA PHE A 146 4.79 -0.99 22.10
C PHE A 146 6.31 -0.81 21.93
N PRO A 147 6.80 0.23 21.23
CA PRO A 147 8.22 0.45 21.11
C PRO A 147 8.79 0.89 22.46
N ASN A 148 9.85 0.22 22.92
CA ASN A 148 10.54 0.54 24.17
C ASN A 148 9.63 0.61 25.42
N GLY A 149 8.56 -0.21 25.45
CA GLY A 149 7.61 -0.27 26.56
C GLY A 149 6.61 0.88 26.63
N GLN A 150 6.60 1.79 25.64
CA GLN A 150 5.63 2.89 25.54
C GLN A 150 4.49 2.53 24.60
N VAL A 151 3.28 3.00 24.86
CA VAL A 151 2.12 2.75 23.99
C VAL A 151 2.09 3.80 22.89
N VAL A 152 2.17 3.35 21.63
CA VAL A 152 1.96 4.15 20.44
C VAL A 152 0.61 3.75 19.85
N HIS A 153 -0.23 4.73 19.58
CA HIS A 153 -1.53 4.53 18.95
C HIS A 153 -1.41 4.79 17.46
N LEU A 154 -1.85 3.83 16.65
CA LEU A 154 -1.90 3.96 15.20
C LEU A 154 -3.33 3.73 14.72
N GLU A 155 -3.78 4.61 13.83
CA GLU A 155 -5.07 4.48 13.16
C GLU A 155 -4.85 4.57 11.66
N ASP A 156 -5.30 3.54 10.93
CA ASP A 156 -5.23 3.49 9.48
C ASP A 156 -6.63 3.40 8.92
N TRP A 157 -6.96 4.27 7.99
CA TRP A 157 -8.22 4.29 7.30
C TRP A 157 -7.96 4.11 5.81
N TRP A 158 -8.76 3.25 5.17
CA TRP A 158 -8.67 3.02 3.74
C TRP A 158 -10.07 3.03 3.15
N ASP A 159 -10.28 3.87 2.12
CA ASP A 159 -11.48 3.91 1.32
C ASP A 159 -11.21 3.32 -0.06
N SER A 160 -11.91 2.23 -0.38
CA SER A 160 -11.68 1.43 -1.60
C SER A 160 -12.23 2.09 -2.87
N GLU A 161 -13.19 3.00 -2.75
CA GLU A 161 -13.82 3.68 -3.90
C GLU A 161 -12.98 4.86 -4.38
N SER A 162 -12.51 5.69 -3.45
CA SER A 162 -11.65 6.83 -3.74
C SER A 162 -10.17 6.46 -3.91
N GLY A 163 -9.76 5.27 -3.44
CA GLY A 163 -8.35 4.93 -3.27
C GLY A 163 -7.65 5.80 -2.22
N GLY A 164 -8.45 6.47 -1.38
CA GLY A 164 -7.98 7.32 -0.30
C GLY A 164 -7.47 6.49 0.87
N ALA A 165 -6.32 6.86 1.41
CA ALA A 165 -5.78 6.27 2.63
C ALA A 165 -5.44 7.38 3.63
N TYR A 166 -5.72 7.15 4.90
CA TYR A 166 -5.38 8.05 5.98
C TYR A 166 -4.62 7.27 7.04
N HIS A 167 -3.52 7.83 7.52
CA HIS A 167 -2.67 7.25 8.53
C HIS A 167 -2.45 8.26 9.65
N TYR A 168 -2.81 7.90 10.86
CA TYR A 168 -2.60 8.69 12.07
C TYR A 168 -1.73 7.94 13.05
N TRP A 169 -0.70 8.63 13.53
CA TRP A 169 0.31 8.08 14.42
C TRP A 169 0.46 9.02 15.60
N GLU A 170 0.27 8.51 16.82
CA GLU A 170 0.45 9.27 18.04
C GLU A 170 1.49 8.59 18.93
N TRP A 171 2.56 9.31 19.26
CA TRP A 171 3.59 8.84 20.16
C TRP A 171 3.96 9.89 21.22
N PRO A 172 4.42 9.45 22.40
CA PRO A 172 5.01 10.35 23.38
C PRO A 172 6.37 10.85 22.87
N GLU A 173 6.56 12.16 22.89
CA GLU A 173 7.84 12.80 22.61
C GLU A 173 8.34 13.52 23.86
N TYR A 174 9.62 13.42 24.14
CA TYR A 174 10.23 14.04 25.32
C TYR A 174 11.10 15.22 24.88
N LYS A 175 10.78 16.43 25.31
CA LYS A 175 11.57 17.64 25.01
C LYS A 175 12.13 18.24 26.29
N GLN A 176 13.36 18.77 26.18
CA GLN A 176 14.02 19.48 27.27
C GLN A 176 13.38 20.88 27.40
N GLY A 177 12.62 21.11 28.47
CA GLY A 177 12.02 22.41 28.77
C GLY A 177 12.77 23.14 29.91
N PRO A 178 12.38 24.39 30.23
CA PRO A 178 12.97 25.15 31.34
C PRO A 178 12.79 24.46 32.71
N ASN A 179 11.82 23.55 32.83
CA ASN A 179 11.55 22.78 34.04
C ASN A 179 12.03 21.32 33.93
N GLY A 180 12.97 21.02 33.04
CA GLY A 180 13.49 19.66 32.81
C GLY A 180 12.79 18.92 31.67
N LEU A 181 12.95 17.59 31.61
CA LEU A 181 12.38 16.75 30.57
C LEU A 181 10.85 16.68 30.70
N GLN A 182 10.13 17.16 29.70
CA GLN A 182 8.66 17.12 29.66
C GLN A 182 8.20 16.15 28.57
N SER A 183 7.19 15.34 28.89
CA SER A 183 6.50 14.51 27.91
C SER A 183 5.43 15.34 27.21
N MET A 184 5.46 15.36 25.89
CA MET A 184 4.42 15.92 25.03
C MET A 184 3.87 14.81 24.12
N LYS A 185 2.69 15.02 23.55
CA LYS A 185 2.15 14.15 22.50
C LYS A 185 2.58 14.68 21.15
N ALA A 186 3.29 13.87 20.39
CA ALA A 186 3.50 14.09 18.97
C ALA A 186 2.45 13.30 18.20
N SER A 187 1.83 13.94 17.22
CA SER A 187 0.94 13.25 16.29
C SER A 187 1.26 13.66 14.86
N PHE A 188 1.34 12.67 13.99
CA PHE A 188 1.54 12.84 12.56
C PHE A 188 0.34 12.26 11.84
N GLU A 189 -0.10 12.97 10.83
CA GLU A 189 -1.20 12.55 9.98
C GLU A 189 -0.74 12.56 8.52
N THR A 190 -0.97 11.47 7.82
CA THR A 190 -0.71 11.37 6.39
C THR A 190 -2.03 11.07 5.69
N VAL A 191 -2.42 11.95 4.78
CA VAL A 191 -3.62 11.79 3.94
C VAL A 191 -3.17 11.55 2.50
N LYS A 192 -3.60 10.43 1.94
CA LYS A 192 -3.37 10.06 0.54
C LYS A 192 -4.72 9.99 -0.16
N ASN A 193 -4.84 10.58 -1.35
CA ASN A 193 -6.05 10.50 -2.16
C ASN A 193 -5.70 10.13 -3.61
N GLY A 194 -5.24 8.89 -3.83
CA GLY A 194 -4.84 8.33 -5.13
C GLY A 194 -3.63 9.00 -5.81
N ARG A 195 -3.66 10.32 -5.98
CA ARG A 195 -2.71 11.16 -6.71
C ARG A 195 -1.82 12.03 -5.83
N PHE A 196 -2.26 12.35 -4.61
CA PHE A 196 -1.55 13.26 -3.71
C PHE A 196 -1.30 12.62 -2.34
N ILE A 197 -0.22 13.03 -1.69
CA ILE A 197 0.11 12.70 -0.31
C ILE A 197 0.31 14.04 0.41
N MET A 198 -0.41 14.22 1.52
CA MET A 198 -0.29 15.36 2.41
C MET A 198 0.15 14.85 3.77
N GLU A 199 1.17 15.47 4.33
CA GLU A 199 1.61 15.22 5.70
C GLU A 199 1.26 16.43 6.55
N VAL A 200 0.57 16.20 7.66
CA VAL A 200 0.17 17.23 8.61
C VAL A 200 0.93 16.96 9.91
N ASP A 201 1.86 17.86 10.21
CA ASP A 201 2.55 17.91 11.50
C ASP A 201 1.71 18.74 12.48
N HIS A 202 1.07 18.06 13.42
CA HIS A 202 0.20 18.73 14.40
C HIS A 202 0.98 19.55 15.44
N GLN A 203 2.30 19.35 15.56
CA GLN A 203 3.15 20.14 16.45
C GLN A 203 3.50 21.49 15.85
N ASN A 204 3.82 21.50 14.56
CA ASN A 204 4.21 22.68 13.81
C ASN A 204 3.04 23.10 12.92
N LYS A 205 1.92 23.54 13.52
CA LYS A 205 0.73 24.01 12.80
C LYS A 205 1.09 25.12 11.79
N THR A 206 1.55 24.75 10.61
CA THR A 206 1.81 25.58 9.44
C THR A 206 0.90 25.15 8.32
#